data_AF-A0A3N5TZG5-F1
#
_entry.id   AF-A0A3N5TZG5-F1
#
_cell.length_a   1.000
_cell.length_b   1.000
_cell.length_c   1.000
_cell.angle_alpha   90.00
_cell.angle_beta   90.00
_cell.angle_gamma   90.00
#
_symmetry.space_group_name_H-M   'P 1'
#
loop_
_entity.id
_entity.type
_entity.pdbx_description
1 polymer ?
#
loop_
_entity_poly.entity_id
_entity_poly.type
_entity_poly.pdbx_seq_one_letter_code
_entity_poly.pdbx_strand_id
1 'polypeptide(L)'
;MKYVVGVDTGGTFTDLICVDEVGEYLVIKTPSTPENPSLAVIESLRKAGAQLGKDLKGFLKEVIRICHGTTVSTNTVLTWSGAKVGLLCTKGFRDTLGIRFGIRETPYDYTVPAPKPLAPRYLRTPIEERVKWNGEEILPLNEQEVRKACHYLKEQGVQAVVVGFVWSFKNPSHERRAVEICREELPGIYIIGSC
;
A
#
# COMPACT_ATOMS: atom_id res chain seq x y z
N MET A 1 -0.30 19.45 -31.73
CA MET A 1 -1.25 18.82 -30.80
C MET A 1 -0.54 18.36 -29.56
N LYS A 2 -1.10 18.66 -28.40
CA LYS A 2 -0.73 18.08 -27.11
C LYS A 2 -1.96 17.38 -26.53
N TYR A 3 -1.74 16.28 -25.82
CA TYR A 3 -2.82 15.49 -25.24
C TYR A 3 -2.70 15.35 -23.72
N VAL A 4 -3.85 15.38 -23.05
CA VAL A 4 -4.01 14.97 -21.65
C VAL A 4 -4.79 13.67 -21.63
N VAL A 5 -4.25 12.66 -20.95
CA VAL A 5 -4.85 11.33 -20.88
C VAL A 5 -5.31 11.05 -19.46
N GLY A 6 -6.56 10.64 -19.28
CA GLY A 6 -7.07 10.02 -18.07
C GLY A 6 -7.22 8.52 -18.29
N VAL A 7 -6.80 7.71 -17.33
CA VAL A 7 -7.00 6.25 -17.35
C VAL A 7 -7.63 5.84 -16.02
N ASP A 8 -8.67 5.02 -16.07
CA ASP A 8 -9.24 4.37 -14.90
C ASP A 8 -9.17 2.85 -15.08
N THR A 9 -8.49 2.18 -14.16
CA THR A 9 -8.35 0.73 -14.17
C THR A 9 -9.37 0.09 -13.23
N GLY A 10 -10.41 -0.49 -13.83
CA GLY A 10 -11.46 -1.25 -13.15
C GLY A 10 -11.20 -2.76 -13.12
N GLY A 11 -12.12 -3.51 -12.50
CA GLY A 11 -12.07 -4.98 -12.47
C GLY A 11 -12.38 -5.63 -13.83
N THR A 12 -13.28 -5.04 -14.63
CA THR A 12 -13.71 -5.61 -15.91
C THR A 12 -13.10 -4.91 -17.11
N PHE A 13 -13.03 -3.58 -17.07
CA PHE A 13 -12.45 -2.76 -18.14
C PHE A 13 -11.51 -1.69 -17.57
N THR A 14 -10.52 -1.35 -18.38
CA THR A 14 -9.72 -0.15 -18.27
C THR A 14 -10.28 0.87 -19.25
N ASP A 15 -10.78 1.98 -18.71
CA ASP A 15 -11.32 3.09 -19.47
C ASP A 15 -10.24 4.17 -19.63
N LEU A 16 -10.09 4.71 -20.83
CA LEU A 16 -9.15 5.79 -21.13
C LEU A 16 -9.88 6.91 -21.85
N ILE A 17 -9.67 8.14 -21.39
CA ILE A 17 -10.07 9.36 -22.09
C ILE A 17 -8.81 10.12 -22.51
N CYS A 18 -8.77 10.58 -23.76
CA CYS A 18 -7.69 11.41 -24.29
C CYS A 18 -8.31 12.70 -24.80
N VAL A 19 -7.84 13.84 -24.29
CA VAL A 19 -8.34 15.17 -24.63
C VAL A 19 -7.21 15.97 -25.26
N ASP A 20 -7.48 16.67 -26.36
CA ASP A 20 -6.50 17.53 -27.01
C ASP A 20 -6.53 18.99 -26.49
N GLU A 21 -5.77 19.88 -27.13
CA GLU A 21 -5.63 21.27 -26.72
C GLU A 21 -6.84 22.17 -27.08
N VAL A 22 -7.72 21.71 -27.97
CA VAL A 22 -8.95 22.42 -28.35
C VAL A 22 -10.19 21.87 -27.63
N GLY A 23 -10.04 20.76 -26.89
CA GLY A 23 -11.09 20.14 -26.07
C GLY A 23 -11.79 18.96 -26.73
N GLU A 24 -11.35 18.55 -27.93
CA GLU A 24 -11.83 17.33 -28.56
C GLU A 24 -11.30 16.12 -27.80
N TYR A 25 -12.12 15.06 -27.72
CA TYR A 25 -11.77 13.89 -26.95
C TYR A 25 -12.14 12.58 -27.64
N LEU A 26 -11.41 11.53 -27.28
CA LEU A 26 -11.75 10.16 -27.61
C LEU A 26 -11.74 9.30 -26.36
N VAL A 27 -12.55 8.25 -26.37
CA VAL A 27 -12.68 7.28 -25.28
C VAL A 27 -12.31 5.90 -25.80
N ILE A 28 -11.42 5.22 -25.08
CA ILE A 28 -10.99 3.85 -25.35
C ILE A 28 -11.44 2.97 -24.19
N LYS A 29 -12.03 1.83 -24.52
CA LYS A 29 -12.38 0.78 -23.56
C LYS A 29 -11.58 -0.48 -23.89
N THR A 30 -10.82 -0.96 -22.92
CA THR A 30 -10.00 -2.17 -23.06
C THR A 30 -10.36 -3.15 -21.94
N PRO A 31 -10.57 -4.45 -22.22
CA PRO A 31 -10.74 -5.44 -21.16
C PRO A 31 -9.59 -5.39 -20.16
N SER A 32 -9.90 -5.39 -18.87
CA SER A 32 -8.89 -5.39 -17.82
C SER A 32 -8.08 -6.68 -17.85
N THR A 33 -6.84 -6.61 -17.39
CA THR A 33 -5.97 -7.77 -17.20
C THR A 33 -5.68 -7.90 -15.69
N PRO A 34 -6.49 -8.63 -14.91
CA PRO A 34 -6.40 -8.62 -13.45
C PRO A 34 -5.03 -9.02 -12.90
N GLU A 35 -4.37 -9.98 -13.55
CA GLU A 35 -3.03 -10.44 -13.15
C GLU A 35 -1.93 -9.41 -13.40
N ASN A 36 -2.12 -8.53 -14.39
CA ASN A 36 -1.22 -7.43 -14.65
C ASN A 36 -1.98 -6.23 -15.26
N PRO A 37 -2.54 -5.35 -14.42
CA PRO A 37 -3.35 -4.22 -14.87
C PRO A 37 -2.61 -3.27 -15.82
N SER A 38 -1.28 -3.23 -15.74
CA SER A 38 -0.43 -2.40 -16.60
C SER A 38 -0.58 -2.74 -18.08
N LEU A 39 -0.84 -4.01 -18.42
CA LEU A 39 -1.02 -4.46 -19.80
C LEU A 39 -2.24 -3.80 -20.44
N ALA A 40 -3.36 -3.72 -19.70
CA ALA A 40 -4.58 -3.10 -20.19
C ALA A 40 -4.40 -1.57 -20.39
N VAL A 41 -3.64 -0.91 -19.52
CA VAL A 41 -3.29 0.52 -19.65
C VAL A 41 -2.46 0.78 -20.90
N ILE A 42 -1.40 0.00 -21.12
CA ILE A 42 -0.52 0.14 -22.30
C ILE A 42 -1.32 -0.12 -23.58
N GLU A 43 -2.17 -1.14 -23.57
CA GLU A 43 -3.03 -1.47 -24.71
C GLU A 43 -4.05 -0.35 -25.01
N SER A 44 -4.65 0.25 -23.99
CA SER A 44 -5.52 1.43 -24.16
C SER A 44 -4.77 2.61 -24.78
N LEU A 45 -3.55 2.90 -24.34
CA LEU A 45 -2.72 3.97 -24.91
C LEU A 45 -2.36 3.67 -26.38
N ARG A 46 -2.07 2.41 -26.71
CA ARG A 46 -1.77 1.98 -28.08
C ARG A 46 -2.98 2.16 -29.00
N LYS A 47 -4.18 1.78 -28.54
CA LYS A 47 -5.43 1.99 -29.28
C LYS A 47 -5.75 3.48 -29.48
N ALA A 48 -5.54 4.32 -28.46
CA ALA A 48 -5.71 5.76 -28.56
C ALA A 48 -4.78 6.36 -29.64
N GLY A 49 -3.49 6.00 -29.60
CA GLY A 49 -2.54 6.40 -30.64
C GLY A 49 -2.98 5.96 -32.03
N ALA A 50 -3.41 4.70 -32.19
CA ALA A 50 -3.85 4.15 -33.46
C ALA A 50 -5.08 4.90 -34.04
N GLN A 51 -6.06 5.28 -33.21
CA GLN A 51 -7.20 6.11 -33.66
C GLN A 51 -6.78 7.51 -34.12
N LEU A 52 -5.67 8.03 -33.58
CA LEU A 52 -5.07 9.29 -33.99
C LEU A 52 -4.06 9.13 -35.15
N GLY A 53 -3.97 7.94 -35.76
CA GLY A 53 -3.04 7.64 -36.85
C GLY A 53 -1.56 7.59 -36.43
N LYS A 54 -1.29 7.31 -35.15
CA LYS A 54 0.05 7.32 -34.55
C LYS A 54 0.39 5.96 -33.96
N ASP A 55 1.67 5.60 -34.01
CA ASP A 55 2.17 4.52 -33.18
C ASP A 55 2.23 4.96 -31.71
N LEU A 56 2.39 3.99 -30.79
CA LEU A 56 2.42 4.30 -29.35
C LEU A 56 3.51 5.31 -29.00
N LYS A 57 4.70 5.19 -29.59
CA LYS A 57 5.83 6.07 -29.32
C LYS A 57 5.58 7.49 -29.83
N GLY A 58 5.03 7.64 -31.02
CA GLY A 58 4.64 8.93 -31.60
C GLY A 58 3.55 9.61 -30.78
N PHE A 59 2.52 8.86 -30.37
CA PHE A 59 1.46 9.37 -29.52
C PHE A 59 1.99 9.85 -28.16
N LEU A 60 2.80 9.04 -27.47
CA LEU A 60 3.33 9.39 -26.14
C LEU A 60 4.24 10.63 -26.13
N LYS A 61 4.89 10.99 -27.26
CA LYS A 61 5.65 12.23 -27.38
C LYS A 61 4.79 13.49 -27.28
N GLU A 62 3.52 13.38 -27.62
CA GLU A 62 2.55 14.48 -27.60
C GLU A 62 1.67 14.47 -26.34
N VAL A 63 1.69 13.39 -25.57
CA VAL A 63 1.01 13.30 -24.28
C VAL A 63 1.82 14.08 -23.24
N ILE A 64 1.23 15.15 -22.72
CA ILE A 64 1.88 16.02 -21.72
C ILE A 64 1.51 15.64 -20.28
N ARG A 65 0.46 14.84 -20.10
CA ARG A 65 0.01 14.37 -18.78
C ARG A 65 -0.77 13.06 -18.90
N ILE A 66 -0.50 12.15 -17.98
CA ILE A 66 -1.33 10.96 -17.75
C ILE A 66 -1.82 11.00 -16.30
N CYS A 67 -3.14 11.05 -16.12
CA CYS A 67 -3.81 10.89 -14.82
C CYS A 67 -4.28 9.43 -14.71
N HIS A 68 -3.72 8.67 -13.78
CA HIS A 68 -4.08 7.27 -13.57
C HIS A 68 -4.93 7.13 -12.29
N GLY A 69 -6.18 6.71 -12.46
CA GLY A 69 -7.07 6.19 -11.42
C GLY A 69 -7.10 4.66 -11.44
N THR A 70 -7.26 4.04 -10.27
CA THR A 70 -7.40 2.60 -10.17
C THR A 70 -8.24 2.21 -8.96
N THR A 71 -9.00 1.14 -9.13
CA THR A 71 -9.77 0.50 -8.06
C THR A 71 -9.06 -0.71 -7.45
N VAL A 72 -7.87 -1.05 -7.95
CA VAL A 72 -7.11 -2.26 -7.52
C VAL A 72 -6.84 -2.26 -6.02
N SER A 73 -6.41 -1.13 -5.46
CA SER A 73 -6.11 -1.01 -4.03
C SER A 73 -7.35 -1.22 -3.15
N THR A 74 -8.47 -0.58 -3.51
CA THR A 74 -9.73 -0.71 -2.76
C THR A 74 -10.27 -2.13 -2.84
N ASN A 75 -10.26 -2.73 -4.02
CA ASN A 75 -10.70 -4.11 -4.21
C ASN A 75 -9.83 -5.08 -3.40
N THR A 76 -8.51 -4.89 -3.37
CA THR A 76 -7.59 -5.72 -2.57
C THR A 76 -7.97 -5.76 -1.09
N VAL A 77 -8.40 -4.62 -0.53
CA VAL A 77 -8.87 -4.55 0.87
C VAL A 77 -10.24 -5.23 1.03
N LEU A 78 -11.16 -5.02 0.09
CA LEU A 78 -12.51 -5.61 0.15
C LEU A 78 -12.48 -7.15 0.01
N THR A 79 -11.64 -7.68 -0.87
CA THR A 79 -11.56 -9.12 -1.19
C THR A 79 -10.54 -9.88 -0.34
N TRP A 80 -9.82 -9.20 0.56
CA TRP A 80 -8.79 -9.82 1.40
C TRP A 80 -7.70 -10.55 0.60
N SER A 81 -7.40 -10.08 -0.61
CA SER A 81 -6.42 -10.68 -1.52
C SER A 81 -5.05 -10.01 -1.45
N GLY A 82 -4.82 -9.17 -0.43
CA GLY A 82 -3.56 -8.50 -0.20
C GLY A 82 -2.47 -9.42 0.38
N ALA A 83 -1.29 -8.85 0.55
CA ALA A 83 -0.16 -9.53 1.17
C ALA A 83 -0.48 -9.99 2.60
N LYS A 84 0.05 -11.14 3.02
CA LYS A 84 0.06 -11.53 4.44
C LYS A 84 1.00 -10.60 5.22
N VAL A 85 0.46 -9.76 6.10
CA VAL A 85 1.24 -8.70 6.78
C VAL A 85 1.60 -9.06 8.22
N GLY A 86 2.87 -8.88 8.57
CA GLY A 86 3.37 -8.82 9.94
C GLY A 86 3.51 -7.38 10.46
N LEU A 87 3.37 -7.18 11.77
CA LEU A 87 3.53 -5.89 12.42
C LEU A 87 4.53 -5.99 13.57
N LEU A 88 5.56 -5.15 13.52
CA LEU A 88 6.42 -4.83 14.67
C LEU A 88 5.86 -3.60 15.37
N CYS A 89 5.61 -3.71 16.67
CA CYS A 89 5.01 -2.63 17.45
C CYS A 89 5.65 -2.52 18.82
N THR A 90 5.46 -1.38 19.49
CA THR A 90 5.95 -1.19 20.85
C THR A 90 5.36 -2.21 21.82
N LYS A 91 6.21 -2.78 22.69
CA LYS A 91 5.79 -3.67 23.78
C LYS A 91 4.74 -2.98 24.65
N GLY A 92 3.63 -3.70 24.89
CA GLY A 92 2.42 -3.17 25.50
C GLY A 92 1.37 -2.60 24.53
N PHE A 93 1.69 -2.41 23.25
CA PHE A 93 0.79 -1.79 22.25
C PHE A 93 0.29 -2.76 21.16
N ARG A 94 0.64 -4.05 21.25
CA ARG A 94 0.28 -5.12 20.28
C ARG A 94 -1.21 -5.18 19.95
N ASP A 95 -2.06 -4.94 20.94
CA ASP A 95 -3.50 -5.13 20.82
C ASP A 95 -4.24 -3.87 20.34
N THR A 96 -3.54 -2.76 20.05
CA THR A 96 -4.13 -1.51 19.56
C THR A 96 -5.04 -1.70 18.34
N LEU A 97 -4.61 -2.47 17.33
CA LEU A 97 -5.43 -2.79 16.16
C LEU A 97 -6.66 -3.63 16.50
N GLY A 98 -6.60 -4.45 17.55
CA GLY A 98 -7.73 -5.26 18.02
C GLY A 98 -8.73 -4.46 18.84
N ILE A 99 -8.25 -3.52 19.66
CA ILE A 99 -9.07 -2.61 20.47
C ILE A 99 -9.89 -1.69 19.57
N ARG A 100 -9.37 -1.35 18.37
CA ARG A 100 -10.05 -0.47 17.40
C ARG A 100 -10.40 0.88 18.02
N PHE A 101 -9.40 1.52 18.63
CA PHE A 101 -9.56 2.85 19.18
C PHE A 101 -9.71 3.83 18.01
N GLY A 102 -10.94 4.30 17.77
CA GLY A 102 -11.28 5.13 16.61
C GLY A 102 -12.79 5.22 16.37
N ILE A 103 -13.18 5.91 15.31
CA ILE A 103 -14.58 6.12 14.93
C ILE A 103 -15.19 4.78 14.50
N ARG A 104 -16.36 4.47 15.05
CA ARG A 104 -17.21 3.34 14.65
C ARG A 104 -18.51 3.93 14.12
N GLU A 105 -19.01 3.45 12.99
CA GLU A 105 -20.26 3.94 12.41
C GLU A 105 -21.45 3.71 13.34
N THR A 106 -21.50 2.53 13.99
CA THR A 106 -22.55 2.14 14.93
C THR A 106 -21.95 1.73 16.29
N PRO A 107 -21.48 2.68 17.11
CA PRO A 107 -20.71 2.38 18.33
C PRO A 107 -21.51 1.63 19.41
N TYR A 108 -22.85 1.69 19.36
CA TYR A 108 -23.76 1.05 20.32
C TYR A 108 -24.43 -0.22 19.78
N ASP A 109 -24.16 -0.61 18.54
CA ASP A 109 -24.70 -1.85 17.97
C ASP A 109 -23.76 -3.03 18.28
N TYR A 110 -24.10 -3.78 19.33
CA TYR A 110 -23.33 -4.94 19.78
C TYR A 110 -23.55 -6.20 18.92
N THR A 111 -24.47 -6.16 17.94
CA THR A 111 -24.72 -7.29 17.03
C THR A 111 -23.72 -7.33 15.87
N VAL A 112 -23.07 -6.20 15.57
CA VAL A 112 -22.08 -6.10 14.49
C VAL A 112 -20.75 -6.70 14.94
N PRO A 113 -20.26 -7.78 14.29
CA PRO A 113 -18.98 -8.36 14.63
C PRO A 113 -17.84 -7.40 14.29
N ALA A 114 -16.74 -7.48 15.05
CA ALA A 114 -15.54 -6.74 14.70
C ALA A 114 -14.99 -7.24 13.35
N PRO A 115 -14.57 -6.33 12.44
CA PRO A 115 -13.89 -6.75 11.23
C PRO A 115 -12.60 -7.46 11.61
N LYS A 116 -12.23 -8.47 10.80
CA LYS A 116 -10.93 -9.10 10.94
C LYS A 116 -9.85 -8.03 10.77
N PRO A 117 -8.79 -8.05 11.59
CA PRO A 117 -7.68 -7.12 11.42
C PRO A 117 -6.75 -7.57 10.29
N LEU A 118 -6.18 -6.62 9.55
CA LEU A 118 -5.25 -6.89 8.43
C LEU A 118 -4.05 -7.73 8.88
N ALA A 119 -3.46 -7.40 10.04
CA ALA A 119 -2.50 -8.23 10.73
C ALA A 119 -3.20 -8.96 11.89
N PRO A 120 -3.40 -10.28 11.86
CA PRO A 120 -3.93 -11.03 12.99
C PRO A 120 -2.97 -10.98 14.19
N ARG A 121 -3.49 -11.16 15.41
CA ARG A 121 -2.74 -10.94 16.65
C ARG A 121 -1.42 -11.72 16.73
N TYR A 122 -1.37 -12.94 16.21
CA TYR A 122 -0.15 -13.76 16.23
C TYR A 122 0.95 -13.22 15.30
N LEU A 123 0.60 -12.40 14.28
CA LEU A 123 1.58 -11.72 13.41
C LEU A 123 1.95 -10.32 13.89
N ARG A 124 1.57 -9.96 15.12
CA ARG A 124 1.94 -8.68 15.74
C ARG A 124 2.96 -8.96 16.82
N THR A 125 4.21 -8.63 16.55
CA THR A 125 5.33 -8.90 17.44
C THR A 125 5.69 -7.63 18.21
N PRO A 126 5.50 -7.62 19.55
CA PRO A 126 5.96 -6.51 20.36
C PRO A 126 7.48 -6.51 20.47
N ILE A 127 8.09 -5.34 20.31
CA ILE A 127 9.52 -5.09 20.52
C ILE A 127 9.70 -4.24 21.77
N GLU A 128 10.76 -4.50 22.52
CA GLU A 128 11.17 -3.68 23.65
C GLU A 128 11.92 -2.44 23.15
N GLU A 129 11.20 -1.34 23.08
CA GLU A 129 11.71 0.00 22.84
C GLU A 129 10.73 1.02 23.43
N ARG A 130 11.19 2.24 23.75
CA ARG A 130 10.26 3.29 24.20
C ARG A 130 10.78 4.68 23.92
N VAL A 131 9.97 5.45 23.20
CA VAL A 131 10.10 6.89 23.03
C VAL A 131 8.96 7.58 23.79
N LYS A 132 9.27 8.72 24.41
CA LYS A 132 8.31 9.57 25.11
C LYS A 132 7.68 10.58 24.16
N TRP A 133 6.56 11.18 24.56
CA TRP A 133 5.84 12.19 23.74
C TRP A 133 6.69 13.40 23.32
N ASN A 134 7.76 13.72 24.06
CA ASN A 134 8.69 14.81 23.74
C ASN A 134 9.82 14.38 22.78
N GLY A 135 9.93 13.09 22.44
CA GLY A 135 10.98 12.51 21.60
C GLY A 135 12.16 11.94 22.37
N GLU A 136 12.16 12.06 23.70
CA GLU A 136 13.18 11.48 24.59
C GLU A 136 13.11 9.95 24.56
N GLU A 137 14.27 9.31 24.41
CA GLU A 137 14.39 7.86 24.52
C GLU A 137 14.29 7.46 26.00
N ILE A 138 13.33 6.58 26.33
CA ILE A 138 13.18 6.00 27.66
C ILE A 138 13.83 4.63 27.72
N LEU A 139 13.64 3.83 26.66
CA LEU A 139 14.26 2.50 26.52
C LEU A 139 14.85 2.39 25.11
N PRO A 140 16.12 1.96 24.98
CA PRO A 140 16.73 1.77 23.67
C PRO A 140 16.03 0.63 22.91
N LEU A 141 16.14 0.66 21.59
CA LEU A 141 15.64 -0.42 20.74
C LEU A 141 16.35 -1.74 21.03
N ASN A 142 15.61 -2.78 21.40
CA ASN A 142 16.12 -4.13 21.49
C ASN A 142 16.25 -4.77 20.10
N GLU A 143 17.39 -4.54 19.44
CA GLU A 143 17.62 -5.07 18.10
C GLU A 143 17.58 -6.61 18.00
N GLN A 144 17.91 -7.31 19.09
CA GLN A 144 17.86 -8.78 19.10
C GLN A 144 16.42 -9.29 19.04
N GLU A 145 15.47 -8.59 19.68
CA GLU A 145 14.04 -8.89 19.55
C GLU A 145 13.55 -8.62 18.13
N VAL A 146 14.03 -7.57 17.45
CA VAL A 146 13.70 -7.31 16.04
C VAL A 146 14.13 -8.47 15.15
N ARG A 147 15.36 -8.98 15.32
CA ARG A 147 15.86 -10.13 14.54
C ARG A 147 15.05 -11.41 14.81
N LYS A 148 14.74 -11.68 16.08
CA LYS A 148 13.87 -12.82 16.47
C LYS A 148 12.48 -12.70 15.86
N ALA A 149 11.91 -11.49 15.85
CA ALA A 149 10.63 -11.22 15.24
C ALA A 149 10.65 -11.43 13.73
N CYS A 150 11.72 -11.03 13.03
CA CYS A 150 11.91 -11.30 11.62
C CYS A 150 11.89 -12.81 11.33
N HIS A 151 12.66 -13.60 12.09
CA HIS A 151 12.68 -15.05 11.95
C HIS A 151 11.28 -15.66 12.11
N TYR A 152 10.57 -15.29 13.18
CA TYR A 152 9.22 -15.76 13.43
C TYR A 152 8.26 -15.39 12.29
N LEU A 153 8.27 -14.13 11.83
CA LEU A 153 7.39 -13.69 10.75
C LEU A 153 7.71 -14.41 9.42
N LYS A 154 8.99 -14.70 9.16
CA LYS A 154 9.41 -15.50 8.00
C LYS A 154 8.86 -16.93 8.05
N GLU A 155 8.92 -17.59 9.21
CA GLU A 155 8.32 -18.91 9.41
C GLU A 155 6.80 -18.90 9.20
N GLN A 156 6.14 -17.79 9.55
CA GLN A 156 4.72 -17.60 9.30
C GLN A 156 4.41 -17.27 7.84
N GLY A 157 5.40 -17.13 6.95
CA GLY A 157 5.20 -16.84 5.53
C GLY A 157 4.60 -15.47 5.28
N VAL A 158 4.96 -14.45 6.06
CA VAL A 158 4.55 -13.07 5.75
C VAL A 158 5.17 -12.60 4.43
N GLN A 159 4.45 -11.76 3.72
CA GLN A 159 4.87 -11.16 2.45
C GLN A 159 5.20 -9.68 2.59
N ALA A 160 4.75 -9.05 3.68
CA ALA A 160 5.12 -7.69 4.05
C ALA A 160 5.24 -7.54 5.57
N VAL A 161 6.08 -6.62 6.02
CA VAL A 161 6.24 -6.25 7.42
C VAL A 161 6.12 -4.74 7.58
N VAL A 162 5.29 -4.34 8.53
CA VAL A 162 5.13 -2.94 8.96
C VAL A 162 5.85 -2.76 10.29
N VAL A 163 6.61 -1.69 10.44
CA VAL A 163 7.15 -1.23 11.73
C VAL A 163 6.37 0.00 12.16
N GLY A 164 5.77 -0.04 13.34
CA GLY A 164 5.01 1.07 13.89
C GLY A 164 5.24 1.21 15.38
N PHE A 165 6.13 2.13 15.76
CA PHE A 165 6.45 2.40 17.16
C PHE A 165 5.75 3.67 17.66
N VAL A 166 5.38 3.67 18.93
CA VAL A 166 4.70 4.81 19.54
C VAL A 166 5.65 6.03 19.55
N TRP A 167 5.17 7.18 19.09
CA TRP A 167 5.94 8.43 18.95
C TRP A 167 7.06 8.41 17.90
N SER A 168 7.05 7.47 16.95
CA SER A 168 8.02 7.42 15.83
C SER A 168 8.07 8.70 15.01
N PHE A 169 6.93 9.36 14.79
CA PHE A 169 6.85 10.66 14.11
C PHE A 169 7.59 11.79 14.85
N LYS A 170 7.84 11.65 16.16
CA LYS A 170 8.57 12.61 16.98
C LYS A 170 10.06 12.27 17.05
N ASN A 171 10.38 10.99 17.20
CA ASN A 171 11.75 10.48 17.11
C ASN A 171 11.76 9.16 16.29
N PRO A 172 12.18 9.22 15.02
CA PRO A 172 12.09 8.07 14.11
C PRO A 172 13.27 7.10 14.24
N SER A 173 14.21 7.33 15.16
CA SER A 173 15.48 6.59 15.23
C SER A 173 15.27 5.07 15.38
N HIS A 174 14.42 4.64 16.31
CA HIS A 174 14.12 3.22 16.55
C HIS A 174 13.45 2.58 15.36
N GLU A 175 12.48 3.27 14.76
CA GLU A 175 11.70 2.72 13.66
C GLU A 175 12.56 2.56 12.40
N ARG A 176 13.38 3.56 12.07
CA ARG A 176 14.34 3.47 10.97
C ARG A 176 15.34 2.34 11.18
N ARG A 177 15.88 2.23 12.40
CA ARG A 177 16.82 1.16 12.73
C ARG A 177 16.18 -0.23 12.65
N ALA A 178 14.95 -0.39 13.14
CA ALA A 178 14.22 -1.64 13.01
C ALA A 178 13.91 -1.98 11.55
N VAL A 179 13.55 -1.00 10.71
CA VAL A 179 13.33 -1.19 9.26
C VAL A 179 14.62 -1.65 8.56
N GLU A 180 15.78 -1.06 8.90
CA GLU A 180 17.08 -1.51 8.39
C GLU A 180 17.33 -2.99 8.72
N ILE A 181 17.20 -3.37 9.99
CA ILE A 181 17.36 -4.76 10.44
C ILE A 181 16.37 -5.69 9.71
N CYS A 182 15.11 -5.27 9.55
CA CYS A 182 14.12 -6.07 8.83
C CYS A 182 14.50 -6.28 7.36
N ARG A 183 15.08 -5.28 6.69
CA ARG A 183 15.55 -5.41 5.30
C ARG A 183 16.76 -6.34 5.18
N GLU A 184 17.64 -6.34 6.19
CA GLU A 184 18.79 -7.25 6.28
C GLU A 184 18.32 -8.71 6.48
N GLU A 185 17.39 -8.94 7.41
CA GLU A 185 16.94 -10.28 7.81
C GLU A 185 15.90 -10.90 6.85
N LEU A 186 15.14 -10.07 6.13
CA LEU A 186 14.02 -10.48 5.28
C LEU A 186 14.19 -10.00 3.81
N PRO A 187 15.25 -10.45 3.10
CA PRO A 187 15.45 -10.08 1.71
C PRO A 187 14.26 -10.55 0.84
N GLY A 188 13.72 -9.63 0.05
CA GLY A 188 12.57 -9.89 -0.84
C GLY A 188 11.19 -9.71 -0.23
N ILE A 189 11.09 -9.43 1.08
CA ILE A 189 9.84 -9.07 1.75
C ILE A 189 9.68 -7.54 1.73
N TYR A 190 8.46 -7.05 1.49
CA TYR A 190 8.20 -5.61 1.51
C TYR A 190 8.22 -5.07 2.95
N ILE A 191 9.10 -4.12 3.25
CA ILE A 191 9.26 -3.53 4.60
C ILE A 191 8.94 -2.04 4.56
N ILE A 192 8.07 -1.58 5.46
CA ILE A 192 7.69 -0.17 5.59
C ILE A 192 7.63 0.26 7.06
N GLY A 193 8.14 1.47 7.34
CA GLY A 193 7.93 2.19 8.60
C GLY A 193 6.72 3.13 8.49
N SER A 194 6.11 3.46 9.61
CA SER A 194 5.07 4.49 9.73
C SER A 194 5.57 5.93 9.51
N CYS A 195 6.86 6.21 9.73
CA CYS A 195 7.51 7.53 9.60
C CYS A 195 8.70 7.57 8.63
#